data_AF-A0A821D998-F1
#
_entry.id   AF-A0A821D998-F1
#
_cell.length_a   1.000
_cell.length_b   1.000
_cell.length_c   1.000
_cell.angle_alpha   90.00
_cell.angle_beta   90.00
_cell.angle_gamma   90.00
#
_symmetry.space_group_name_H-M   'P 1'
#
loop_
_entity.id
_entity.type
_entity.pdbx_description
1 polymer ?
#
loop_
_entity_poly.entity_id
_entity_poly.type
_entity_poly.pdbx_seq_one_letter_code
_entity_poly.pdbx_strand_id
1 'polypeptide(L)'
;EAFVTLTVEIQAKSPAISFINSNKGKPLLVADEYTFKLNKATTTTKYWICTINGCAAKVHTDSTNLLMKTVGNHSHLPEKEKLEVREVREKIKQRAINETIPIPRIYDEECAKAMLSTTAIAILPSEREMNSGINKARRAITPIIPTTQVFDIPESFSKTLNKNDFLITDKMITRRQRILLFSTSEQLKMLFAAETVFMDGTFSTCPSMFDQVYTIHAIKYDQCE
;
A
#
# COMPACT_ATOMS: atom_id res chain seq x y z
N GLU A 1 39.64 -11.32 -53.94
CA GLU A 1 39.51 -10.36 -52.83
C GLU A 1 38.10 -9.80 -52.86
N ALA A 2 37.23 -10.24 -51.94
CA ALA A 2 35.86 -9.72 -51.83
C ALA A 2 35.60 -9.44 -50.36
N PHE A 3 35.72 -8.17 -49.97
CA PHE A 3 35.38 -7.69 -48.65
C PHE A 3 33.85 -7.67 -48.52
N VAL A 4 33.31 -8.58 -47.72
CA VAL A 4 31.90 -8.57 -47.31
C VAL A 4 31.76 -7.55 -46.17
N THR A 5 31.18 -6.39 -46.47
CA THR A 5 30.77 -5.41 -45.47
C THR A 5 29.54 -5.94 -44.72
N LEU A 6 29.74 -6.36 -43.47
CA LEU A 6 28.67 -6.64 -42.51
C LEU A 6 28.09 -5.30 -42.02
N THR A 7 26.94 -4.90 -42.56
CA THR A 7 26.10 -3.86 -41.96
C THR A 7 25.43 -4.45 -40.72
N VAL A 8 25.89 -4.04 -39.54
CA VAL A 8 25.20 -4.30 -38.27
C VAL A 8 23.97 -3.41 -38.23
N GLU A 9 22.80 -3.98 -38.49
CA GLU A 9 21.52 -3.31 -38.24
C GLU A 9 21.34 -3.13 -36.73
N ILE A 10 21.51 -1.90 -36.25
CA ILE A 10 21.15 -1.52 -34.89
C ILE A 10 19.62 -1.51 -34.81
N GLN A 11 19.03 -2.61 -34.36
CA GLN A 11 17.62 -2.63 -33.95
C GLN A 11 17.43 -1.61 -32.82
N ALA A 12 16.79 -0.49 -33.14
CA ALA A 12 16.40 0.52 -32.17
C ALA A 12 15.46 -0.13 -31.14
N LYS A 13 15.99 -0.38 -29.94
CA LYS A 13 15.24 -0.84 -28.79
C LYS A 13 14.11 0.17 -28.54
N SER A 14 12.87 -0.22 -28.81
CA SER A 14 11.72 0.62 -28.52
C SER A 14 11.71 0.90 -27.01
N PRO A 15 11.57 2.16 -26.58
CA PRO A 15 11.73 2.49 -25.18
C PRO A 15 10.60 1.88 -24.36
N ALA A 16 10.96 1.13 -23.32
CA ALA A 16 10.00 0.51 -22.43
C ALA A 16 9.29 1.61 -21.64
N ILE A 17 7.95 1.57 -21.64
CA ILE A 17 7.14 2.50 -20.87
C ILE A 17 6.52 1.82 -19.66
N SER A 18 6.43 2.54 -18.55
CA SER A 18 5.73 2.11 -17.35
C SER A 18 4.87 3.23 -16.79
N PHE A 19 3.94 2.89 -15.89
CA PHE A 19 3.04 3.85 -15.26
C PHE A 19 3.23 3.83 -13.76
N ILE A 20 3.39 5.03 -13.18
CA ILE A 20 3.46 5.24 -11.73
C ILE A 20 2.42 6.28 -11.33
N ASN A 21 2.07 6.32 -10.05
CA ASN A 21 1.13 7.31 -9.54
C ASN A 21 1.87 8.52 -8.96
N SER A 22 1.34 9.72 -9.21
CA SER A 22 1.75 10.92 -8.50
C SER A 22 1.25 10.92 -7.05
N ASN A 23 1.79 11.79 -6.20
CA ASN A 23 1.32 11.98 -4.82
C ASN A 23 -0.20 12.28 -4.72
N LYS A 24 -0.80 12.83 -5.78
CA LYS A 24 -2.24 13.14 -5.87
C LYS A 24 -3.06 12.01 -6.51
N GLY A 25 -2.48 10.84 -6.75
CA GLY A 25 -3.14 9.68 -7.35
C GLY A 25 -3.36 9.76 -8.86
N LYS A 26 -2.88 10.81 -9.54
CA LYS A 26 -2.94 10.89 -11.00
C LYS A 26 -1.81 10.06 -11.64
N PRO A 27 -2.06 9.36 -12.76
CA PRO A 27 -1.04 8.57 -13.43
C PRO A 27 0.05 9.45 -14.05
N LEU A 28 1.27 8.97 -13.97
CA LEU A 28 2.46 9.48 -14.64
C LEU A 28 3.00 8.37 -15.53
N LEU A 29 3.42 8.75 -16.73
CA LEU A 29 4.11 7.86 -17.66
C LEU A 29 5.61 7.98 -17.41
N VAL A 30 6.30 6.85 -17.31
CA VAL A 30 7.77 6.78 -17.29
C VAL A 30 8.22 6.23 -18.62
N ALA A 31 9.08 6.96 -19.32
CA ALA A 31 9.70 6.54 -20.57
C ALA A 31 11.16 7.02 -20.56
N ASP A 32 12.11 6.12 -20.86
CA ASP A 32 13.55 6.44 -20.87
C ASP A 32 14.04 7.15 -19.61
N GLU A 33 13.60 6.69 -18.43
CA GLU A 33 13.94 7.28 -17.12
C GLU A 33 13.40 8.71 -16.87
N TYR A 34 12.55 9.23 -17.76
CA TYR A 34 11.86 10.51 -17.60
C TYR A 34 10.39 10.33 -17.21
N THR A 35 9.86 11.30 -16.47
CA THR A 35 8.44 11.30 -16.08
C THR A 35 7.63 12.29 -16.91
N PHE A 36 6.44 11.86 -17.32
CA PHE A 36 5.49 12.65 -18.08
C PHE A 36 4.12 12.69 -17.39
N LYS A 37 3.49 13.86 -17.40
CA LYS A 37 2.12 14.08 -16.92
C LYS A 37 1.16 14.08 -18.11
N LEU A 38 -0.03 13.54 -17.91
CA LEU A 38 -1.09 13.58 -18.92
C LEU A 38 -1.50 15.03 -19.16
N ASN A 39 -1.45 15.47 -20.42
CA ASN A 39 -1.88 16.79 -20.83
C ASN A 39 -3.30 16.74 -21.41
N LYS A 40 -3.52 15.85 -22.39
CA LYS A 40 -4.80 15.69 -23.08
C LYS A 40 -5.02 14.22 -23.44
N ALA A 41 -6.27 13.79 -23.44
CA ALA A 41 -6.66 12.48 -23.93
C ALA A 41 -7.78 12.64 -24.97
N THR A 42 -7.62 11.96 -26.09
CA THR A 42 -8.61 11.82 -27.17
C THR A 42 -9.12 10.38 -27.16
N THR A 43 -10.13 10.06 -27.96
CA THR A 43 -10.67 8.69 -28.11
C THR A 43 -9.59 7.69 -28.53
N THR A 44 -8.63 8.10 -29.34
CA THR A 44 -7.56 7.25 -29.88
C THR A 44 -6.20 7.47 -29.23
N THR A 45 -5.90 8.69 -28.77
CA THR A 45 -4.52 9.04 -28.37
C THR A 45 -4.46 9.82 -27.07
N LYS A 46 -3.48 9.50 -26.23
CA LYS A 46 -3.14 10.23 -25.00
C LYS A 46 -1.82 10.98 -25.20
N TYR A 47 -1.85 12.26 -24.89
CA TYR A 47 -0.73 13.19 -25.02
C TYR A 47 -0.14 13.47 -23.65
N TRP A 48 1.13 13.11 -23.49
CA TRP A 48 1.90 13.27 -22.27
C TRP A 48 2.98 14.33 -22.49
N ILE A 49 3.19 15.19 -21.50
CA ILE A 49 4.23 16.22 -21.51
C ILE A 49 5.16 15.99 -20.34
N CYS A 50 6.44 16.38 -20.48
CA CYS A 50 7.38 16.23 -19.38
C CYS A 50 6.87 16.93 -18.11
N THR A 51 7.18 16.35 -16.95
CA THR A 51 6.79 16.92 -15.65
C THR A 51 7.50 18.25 -15.37
N ILE A 52 8.74 18.42 -15.86
CA ILE A 52 9.55 19.63 -15.68
C ILE A 52 9.03 20.76 -16.58
N ASN A 53 8.77 21.91 -15.97
CA ASN A 53 8.28 23.09 -16.69
C ASN A 53 9.36 23.62 -17.64
N GLY A 54 8.96 23.98 -18.86
CA GLY A 54 9.90 24.48 -19.89
C GLY A 54 10.58 23.38 -20.70
N CYS A 55 10.41 22.10 -20.34
CA CYS A 55 10.91 20.99 -21.14
C CYS A 55 10.00 20.73 -22.35
N ALA A 56 10.58 20.60 -23.54
CA ALA A 56 9.86 20.42 -24.80
C ALA A 56 9.45 18.97 -25.10
N ALA A 57 9.92 18.01 -24.31
CA ALA A 57 9.69 16.59 -24.52
C ALA A 57 8.23 16.18 -24.27
N LYS A 58 7.70 15.38 -25.20
CA LYS A 58 6.32 14.87 -25.22
C LYS A 58 6.32 13.41 -25.61
N VAL A 59 5.37 12.66 -25.09
CA VAL A 59 5.16 11.26 -25.43
C VAL A 59 3.69 11.05 -25.76
N HIS A 60 3.43 10.30 -26.83
CA HIS A 60 2.09 9.95 -27.25
C HIS A 60 1.91 8.45 -27.07
N THR A 61 0.83 8.07 -26.39
CA THR A 61 0.42 6.68 -26.26
C THR A 61 -0.95 6.48 -26.90
N ASP A 62 -1.25 5.26 -27.31
CA ASP A 62 -2.60 4.88 -27.71
C ASP A 62 -3.54 4.90 -26.49
N SER A 63 -4.85 4.83 -26.75
CA SER A 63 -5.92 4.55 -25.80
C SER A 63 -5.59 3.36 -24.87
N THR A 64 -4.94 2.33 -25.43
CA THR A 64 -4.46 1.11 -24.76
C THR A 64 -3.15 1.29 -23.98
N ASN A 65 -2.63 2.51 -23.88
CA ASN A 65 -1.38 2.86 -23.20
C ASN A 65 -0.11 2.30 -23.84
N LEU A 66 -0.15 1.88 -25.11
CA LEU A 66 1.05 1.50 -25.86
C LEU A 66 1.76 2.74 -26.41
N LEU A 67 3.09 2.73 -26.40
CA LEU A 67 3.90 3.82 -26.92
C LEU A 67 3.68 3.97 -28.43
N MET A 68 3.29 5.17 -28.87
CA MET A 68 3.16 5.48 -30.30
C MET A 68 4.33 6.33 -30.79
N LYS A 69 4.66 7.40 -30.07
CA LYS A 69 5.67 8.37 -30.52
C LYS A 69 6.27 9.14 -29.34
N THR A 70 7.57 9.37 -29.40
CA THR A 70 8.27 10.36 -28.57
C THR A 70 8.62 11.58 -29.44
N VAL A 71 8.45 12.79 -28.89
CA VAL A 71 8.63 14.05 -29.63
C VAL A 71 9.41 15.05 -28.78
N GLY A 72 10.42 15.67 -29.37
CA GLY A 72 11.24 16.69 -28.71
C GLY A 72 12.31 16.07 -27.81
N ASN A 73 13.28 16.90 -27.44
CA ASN A 73 14.40 16.51 -26.59
C ASN A 73 14.21 17.04 -25.17
N HIS A 74 14.75 16.31 -24.19
CA HIS A 74 14.83 16.79 -22.82
C HIS A 74 15.91 17.87 -22.70
N SER A 75 15.59 18.92 -21.95
CA SER A 75 16.51 20.02 -21.62
C SER A 75 17.10 19.85 -20.21
N HIS A 76 16.99 18.66 -19.63
CA HIS A 76 17.37 18.34 -18.26
C HIS A 76 17.78 16.87 -18.18
N LEU A 77 18.50 16.52 -17.12
CA LEU A 77 18.87 15.14 -16.84
C LEU A 77 17.68 14.34 -16.28
N PRO A 78 17.68 13.01 -16.43
CA PRO A 78 16.73 12.13 -15.75
C PRO A 78 16.84 12.26 -14.23
N GLU A 79 15.72 12.18 -13.52
CA GLU A 79 15.66 12.19 -12.05
C GLU A 79 15.44 10.77 -11.52
N LYS A 80 16.41 9.87 -11.77
CA LYS A 80 16.29 8.44 -11.51
C LYS A 80 16.06 8.13 -10.03
N GLU A 81 16.72 8.85 -9.13
CA GLU A 81 16.60 8.68 -7.69
C GLU A 81 15.17 8.97 -7.21
N LYS A 82 14.53 10.00 -7.79
CA LYS A 82 13.15 10.35 -7.47
C LYS A 82 12.16 9.33 -8.00
N LEU A 83 12.49 8.65 -9.10
CA LEU A 83 11.71 7.52 -9.61
C LEU A 83 11.80 6.34 -8.65
N GLU A 84 13.02 5.94 -8.26
CA GLU A 84 13.27 4.85 -7.30
C GLU A 84 12.49 5.05 -5.99
N VAL A 85 12.58 6.25 -5.40
CA VAL A 85 11.85 6.58 -4.17
C VAL A 85 10.33 6.55 -4.36
N ARG A 86 9.82 6.99 -5.51
CA ARG A 86 8.37 6.95 -5.79
C ARG A 86 7.86 5.52 -5.90
N GLU A 87 8.62 4.63 -6.53
CA GLU A 87 8.25 3.22 -6.65
C GLU A 87 8.16 2.54 -5.29
N VAL A 88 9.16 2.75 -4.42
CA VAL A 88 9.16 2.21 -3.05
C VAL A 88 7.98 2.75 -2.25
N ARG A 89 7.74 4.06 -2.34
CA ARG A 89 6.62 4.70 -1.65
C ARG A 89 5.26 4.14 -2.09
N GLU A 90 5.08 3.90 -3.38
CA GLU A 90 3.84 3.30 -3.88
C GLU A 90 3.71 1.85 -3.39
N LYS A 91 4.78 1.04 -3.41
CA LYS A 91 4.76 -0.33 -2.84
C LYS A 91 4.38 -0.33 -1.36
N ILE A 92 5.00 0.51 -0.55
CA ILE A 92 4.68 0.65 0.88
C ILE A 92 3.21 1.03 1.05
N LYS A 93 2.72 1.99 0.26
CA LYS A 93 1.32 2.42 0.33
C LYS A 93 0.36 1.30 -0.05
N GLN A 94 0.65 0.54 -1.11
CA GLN A 94 -0.18 -0.58 -1.55
C GLN A 94 -0.21 -1.70 -0.50
N ARG A 95 0.97 -2.11 0.03
CA ARG A 95 1.04 -3.09 1.12
C ARG A 95 0.29 -2.61 2.35
N ALA A 96 0.45 -1.35 2.75
CA ALA A 96 -0.23 -0.82 3.91
C ALA A 96 -1.77 -0.76 3.76
N ILE A 97 -2.29 -0.64 2.54
CA ILE A 97 -3.74 -0.67 2.28
C ILE A 97 -4.26 -2.11 2.30
N ASN A 98 -3.49 -3.06 1.77
CA ASN A 98 -3.94 -4.44 1.57
C ASN A 98 -3.62 -5.37 2.76
N GLU A 99 -2.66 -5.00 3.60
CA GLU A 99 -2.18 -5.80 4.73
C GLU A 99 -2.47 -5.12 6.07
N THR A 100 -2.70 -5.94 7.10
CA THR A 100 -2.93 -5.51 8.48
C THR A 100 -1.64 -5.29 9.28
N ILE A 101 -0.47 -5.41 8.64
CA ILE A 101 0.83 -5.23 9.27
C ILE A 101 1.03 -3.75 9.69
N PRO A 102 1.68 -3.48 10.84
CA PRO A 102 2.06 -2.12 11.23
C PRO A 102 2.89 -1.42 10.15
N ILE A 103 2.62 -0.13 9.92
CA ILE A 103 3.33 0.67 8.90
C ILE A 103 4.85 0.71 9.11
N PRO A 104 5.39 0.83 10.35
CA PRO A 104 6.83 0.79 10.56
C PRO A 104 7.47 -0.48 10.00
N ARG A 105 6.84 -1.64 10.24
CA ARG A 105 7.35 -2.92 9.77
C ARG A 105 7.30 -3.03 8.25
N ILE A 106 6.22 -2.58 7.62
CA ILE A 106 6.13 -2.53 6.15
C ILE A 106 7.23 -1.63 5.57
N TYR A 107 7.46 -0.47 6.20
CA TYR A 107 8.50 0.46 5.78
C TYR A 107 9.88 -0.19 5.80
N ASP A 108 10.27 -0.79 6.92
CA ASP A 108 11.58 -1.43 7.09
C ASP A 108 11.78 -2.59 6.09
N GLU A 109 10.76 -3.46 5.95
CA GLU A 109 10.81 -4.59 5.01
C GLU A 109 10.95 -4.13 3.56
N GLU A 110 10.19 -3.13 3.13
CA GLU A 110 10.23 -2.65 1.75
C GLU A 110 11.51 -1.86 1.45
N CYS A 111 12.02 -1.09 2.42
CA CYS A 111 13.31 -0.41 2.27
C CYS A 111 14.47 -1.40 2.17
N ALA A 112 14.43 -2.50 2.95
CA ALA A 112 15.45 -3.55 2.88
C ALA A 112 15.42 -4.33 1.55
N LYS A 113 14.24 -4.51 0.96
CA LYS A 113 14.08 -5.19 -0.35
C LYS A 113 14.42 -4.29 -1.53
N ALA A 114 14.14 -2.99 -1.42
CA ALA A 114 14.42 -2.03 -2.46
C ALA A 114 15.91 -1.77 -2.50
N MET A 115 16.61 -2.38 -3.47
CA MET A 115 18.03 -2.13 -3.75
C MET A 115 18.21 -0.69 -4.27
N LEU A 116 18.01 0.30 -3.41
CA LEU A 116 18.05 1.72 -3.72
C LEU A 116 19.49 2.21 -3.90
N SER A 117 19.67 3.19 -4.79
CA SER A 117 20.93 3.91 -4.90
C SER A 117 21.22 4.74 -3.62
N THR A 118 22.49 4.99 -3.31
CA THR A 118 22.90 5.78 -2.14
C THR A 118 22.26 7.17 -2.12
N THR A 119 22.12 7.78 -3.30
CA THR A 119 21.45 9.07 -3.49
C THR A 119 19.94 8.97 -3.28
N ALA A 120 19.29 7.88 -3.72
CA ALA A 120 17.87 7.64 -3.44
C ALA A 120 17.59 7.43 -1.94
N ILE A 121 18.46 6.69 -1.23
CA ILE A 121 18.36 6.50 0.22
C ILE A 121 18.40 7.85 0.95
N ALA A 122 19.29 8.76 0.53
CA ALA A 122 19.44 10.08 1.14
C ALA A 122 18.20 10.98 0.98
N ILE A 123 17.39 10.78 -0.06
CA ILE A 123 16.17 11.56 -0.33
C ILE A 123 14.89 10.80 0.05
N LEU A 124 14.99 9.57 0.53
CA LEU A 124 13.85 8.75 0.94
C LEU A 124 13.20 9.40 2.18
N PRO A 125 11.89 9.73 2.14
CA PRO A 125 11.21 10.31 3.28
C PRO A 125 11.18 9.34 4.46
N SER A 126 11.21 9.90 5.67
CA SER A 126 11.10 9.13 6.89
C SER A 126 9.73 8.42 7.01
N GLU A 127 9.68 7.35 7.77
CA GLU A 127 8.44 6.62 8.09
C GLU A 127 7.35 7.57 8.62
N ARG A 128 7.72 8.50 9.52
CA ARG A 128 6.82 9.49 10.11
C ARG A 128 6.20 10.42 9.07
N GLU A 129 6.98 10.89 8.10
CA GLU A 129 6.49 11.73 7.01
C GLU A 129 5.50 10.96 6.12
N MET A 130 5.74 9.68 5.90
CA MET A 130 4.87 8.84 5.09
C MET A 130 3.59 8.41 5.81
N ASN A 131 3.62 8.26 7.13
CA ASN A 131 2.49 7.82 7.94
C ASN A 131 1.23 8.65 7.71
N SER A 132 1.34 9.97 7.55
CA SER A 132 0.18 10.84 7.30
C SER A 132 -0.58 10.45 6.01
N GLY A 133 0.15 10.23 4.92
CA GLY A 133 -0.42 9.85 3.63
C GLY A 133 -0.95 8.42 3.60
N ILE A 134 -0.25 7.49 4.27
CA ILE A 134 -0.64 6.09 4.37
C ILE A 134 -1.91 5.95 5.23
N ASN A 135 -1.96 6.61 6.38
CA ASN A 135 -3.14 6.62 7.24
C ASN A 135 -4.35 7.24 6.55
N LYS A 136 -4.16 8.30 5.75
CA LYS A 136 -5.23 8.86 4.92
C LYS A 136 -5.75 7.83 3.90
N ALA A 137 -4.86 7.08 3.26
CA ALA A 137 -5.24 6.04 2.31
C ALA A 137 -5.99 4.88 3.00
N ARG A 138 -5.51 4.43 4.17
CA ARG A 138 -6.22 3.44 5.00
C ARG A 138 -7.62 3.91 5.40
N ARG A 139 -7.76 5.16 5.86
CA ARG A 139 -9.07 5.73 6.23
C ARG A 139 -10.06 5.75 5.07
N ALA A 140 -9.60 5.85 3.82
CA ALA A 140 -10.47 5.84 2.65
C ALA A 140 -11.10 4.45 2.37
N ILE A 141 -10.46 3.37 2.81
CA ILE A 141 -10.94 1.99 2.65
C ILE A 141 -11.52 1.40 3.95
N THR A 142 -11.20 2.00 5.09
CA THR A 142 -11.67 1.52 6.39
C THR A 142 -13.18 1.76 6.47
N PRO A 143 -14.00 0.76 6.84
CA PRO A 143 -15.43 0.94 7.03
C PRO A 143 -15.72 2.09 8.00
N ILE A 144 -16.85 2.77 7.78
CA ILE A 144 -17.32 3.81 8.70
C ILE A 144 -17.47 3.17 10.07
N ILE A 145 -16.76 3.72 11.07
CA ILE A 145 -16.90 3.27 12.46
C ILE A 145 -18.36 3.52 12.87
N PRO A 146 -19.10 2.48 13.28
CA PRO A 146 -20.48 2.65 13.69
C PRO A 146 -20.59 3.62 14.86
N THR A 147 -21.68 4.39 14.91
CA THR A 147 -21.97 5.30 16.02
C THR A 147 -22.86 4.66 17.09
N THR A 148 -23.45 3.50 16.79
CA THR A 148 -24.35 2.77 17.68
C THR A 148 -24.01 1.29 17.69
N GLN A 149 -24.40 0.57 18.75
CA GLN A 149 -24.18 -0.87 18.89
C GLN A 149 -24.97 -1.74 17.92
N VAL A 150 -25.91 -1.15 17.17
CA VAL A 150 -26.72 -1.82 16.16
C VAL A 150 -25.99 -1.72 14.82
N PHE A 151 -25.15 -2.70 14.54
CA PHE A 151 -24.41 -2.81 13.27
C PHE A 151 -24.09 -4.27 12.98
N ASP A 152 -24.00 -4.61 11.71
CA ASP A 152 -23.56 -5.94 11.29
C ASP A 152 -22.03 -6.00 11.28
N ILE A 153 -21.47 -7.13 11.72
CA ILE A 153 -20.02 -7.36 11.69
C ILE A 153 -19.70 -8.03 10.35
N PRO A 154 -18.89 -7.38 9.48
CA PRO A 154 -18.47 -7.98 8.21
C PRO A 154 -17.76 -9.31 8.42
N GLU A 155 -17.94 -10.24 7.48
CA GLU A 155 -17.34 -11.58 7.57
C GLU A 155 -15.81 -11.54 7.74
N SER A 156 -15.16 -10.56 7.09
CA SER A 156 -13.72 -10.31 7.19
C SER A 156 -13.22 -10.04 8.62
N PHE A 157 -14.09 -9.60 9.53
CA PHE A 157 -13.77 -9.37 10.95
C PHE A 157 -14.29 -10.48 11.87
N SER A 158 -15.11 -11.39 11.35
CA SER A 158 -15.65 -12.52 12.12
C SER A 158 -14.78 -13.77 12.06
N LYS A 159 -13.83 -13.82 11.11
CA LYS A 159 -12.98 -14.98 10.84
C LYS A 159 -11.49 -14.65 10.98
N THR A 160 -10.71 -15.66 11.31
CA THR A 160 -9.25 -15.65 11.30
C THR A 160 -8.68 -15.63 9.87
N LEU A 161 -7.36 -15.42 9.73
CA LEU A 161 -6.66 -15.50 8.44
C LEU A 161 -6.80 -16.87 7.77
N ASN A 162 -6.95 -17.93 8.57
CA ASN A 162 -7.18 -19.30 8.11
C ASN A 162 -8.67 -19.61 7.86
N LYS A 163 -9.53 -18.58 7.84
CA LYS A 163 -10.99 -18.67 7.64
C LYS A 163 -11.76 -19.44 8.72
N ASN A 164 -11.13 -19.74 9.86
CA ASN A 164 -11.81 -20.28 11.03
C ASN A 164 -12.58 -19.17 11.76
N ASP A 165 -13.67 -19.52 12.43
CA ASP A 165 -14.46 -18.58 13.21
C ASP A 165 -13.63 -17.97 14.35
N PHE A 166 -13.74 -16.64 14.47
CA PHE A 166 -13.07 -15.84 15.49
C PHE A 166 -14.06 -15.10 16.38
N LEU A 167 -15.21 -14.68 15.84
CA LEU A 167 -16.30 -14.13 16.65
C LEU A 167 -17.17 -15.28 17.17
N ILE A 168 -16.98 -15.66 18.43
CA ILE A 168 -17.69 -16.80 19.05
C ILE A 168 -19.05 -16.37 19.61
N THR A 169 -19.15 -15.14 20.10
CA THR A 169 -20.40 -14.65 20.70
C THR A 169 -20.68 -13.22 20.26
N ASP A 170 -21.89 -13.02 19.80
CA ASP A 170 -22.48 -11.72 19.54
C ASP A 170 -23.88 -11.72 20.18
N LYS A 171 -24.02 -11.03 21.31
CA LYS A 171 -25.25 -11.02 22.10
C LYS A 171 -25.64 -9.60 22.48
N MET A 172 -26.86 -9.22 22.11
CA MET A 172 -27.54 -8.05 22.67
C MET A 172 -28.19 -8.44 24.00
N ILE A 173 -27.64 -7.91 25.11
CA ILE A 173 -28.23 -8.06 26.45
C ILE A 173 -29.43 -7.12 26.59
N THR A 174 -29.27 -5.87 26.16
CA THR A 174 -30.33 -4.86 26.13
C THR A 174 -30.30 -4.11 24.82
N ARG A 175 -31.26 -3.19 24.57
CA ARG A 175 -31.25 -2.32 23.38
C ARG A 175 -29.99 -1.45 23.24
N ARG A 176 -29.17 -1.34 24.30
CA ARG A 176 -27.94 -0.53 24.34
C ARG A 176 -26.76 -1.25 24.98
N GLN A 177 -26.81 -2.58 25.12
CA GLN A 177 -25.68 -3.35 25.63
C GLN A 177 -25.49 -4.59 24.75
N ARG A 178 -24.38 -4.60 24.03
CA ARG A 178 -23.92 -5.71 23.20
C ARG A 178 -22.63 -6.25 23.76
N ILE A 179 -22.51 -7.57 23.84
CA ILE A 179 -21.25 -8.26 24.13
C ILE A 179 -20.77 -8.93 22.85
N LEU A 180 -19.53 -8.62 22.48
CA LEU A 180 -18.79 -9.29 21.43
C LEU A 180 -17.64 -10.06 22.08
N LEU A 181 -17.56 -11.37 21.81
CA LEU A 181 -16.47 -12.21 22.27
C LEU A 181 -15.70 -12.74 21.06
N PHE A 182 -14.43 -12.36 20.97
CA PHE A 182 -13.52 -12.83 19.95
C PHE A 182 -12.54 -13.84 20.56
N SER A 183 -12.53 -15.07 20.04
CA SER A 183 -11.57 -16.10 20.38
C SER A 183 -11.62 -17.23 19.36
N THR A 184 -10.69 -18.18 19.45
CA THR A 184 -10.76 -19.46 18.71
C THR A 184 -10.97 -20.62 19.66
N SER A 185 -11.46 -21.75 19.15
CA SER A 185 -11.59 -22.98 19.95
C SER A 185 -10.26 -23.44 20.56
N GLU A 186 -9.14 -23.13 19.90
CA GLU A 186 -7.80 -23.43 20.42
C GLU A 186 -7.42 -22.48 21.57
N GLN A 187 -7.66 -21.18 21.41
CA GLN A 187 -7.44 -20.19 22.48
C GLN A 187 -8.26 -20.51 23.74
N LEU A 188 -9.52 -20.93 23.59
CA LEU A 188 -10.35 -21.34 24.72
C LEU A 188 -9.81 -22.61 25.42
N LYS A 189 -9.32 -23.59 24.65
CA LYS A 189 -8.67 -24.78 25.23
C LYS A 189 -7.40 -24.42 25.97
N MET A 190 -6.61 -23.49 25.43
CA MET A 190 -5.40 -22.98 26.10
C MET A 190 -5.75 -22.24 27.39
N LEU A 191 -6.78 -21.38 27.36
CA LEU A 191 -7.27 -20.68 28.53
C LEU A 191 -7.76 -21.65 29.61
N PHE A 192 -8.46 -22.72 29.23
CA PHE A 192 -8.94 -23.74 30.16
C PHE A 192 -7.81 -24.57 30.80
N ALA A 193 -6.74 -24.83 30.04
CA ALA A 193 -5.59 -25.61 30.50
C ALA A 193 -4.53 -24.76 31.22
N ALA A 194 -4.64 -23.44 31.21
CA ALA A 194 -3.64 -22.55 31.77
C ALA A 194 -3.68 -22.53 33.29
N GLU A 195 -2.49 -22.58 33.91
CA GLU A 195 -2.36 -22.43 35.36
C GLU A 195 -2.55 -20.97 35.79
N THR A 196 -2.06 -20.03 34.99
CA THR A 196 -2.15 -18.59 35.27
C THR A 196 -2.82 -17.85 34.12
N VAL A 197 -3.79 -17.01 34.48
CA VAL A 197 -4.55 -16.16 33.57
C VAL A 197 -4.37 -14.71 33.98
N PHE A 198 -4.03 -13.87 33.00
CA PHE A 198 -3.97 -12.42 33.15
C PHE A 198 -5.19 -11.82 32.49
N MET A 199 -5.78 -10.83 33.15
CA MET A 199 -6.93 -10.12 32.62
C MET A 199 -6.69 -8.63 32.77
N ASP A 200 -6.85 -7.88 31.69
CA ASP A 200 -6.74 -6.43 31.69
C ASP A 200 -7.91 -5.82 30.91
N GLY A 201 -8.29 -4.62 31.31
CA GLY A 201 -9.45 -3.94 30.77
C GLY A 201 -9.14 -2.50 30.45
N THR A 202 -9.19 -2.15 29.17
CA THR A 202 -8.86 -0.81 28.66
C THR A 202 -10.12 -0.02 28.34
N PHE A 203 -10.28 1.13 29.02
CA PHE A 203 -11.40 2.05 28.80
C PHE A 203 -11.06 3.13 27.76
N SER A 204 -9.80 3.60 27.74
CA SER A 204 -9.36 4.75 26.91
C SER A 204 -9.32 4.47 25.41
N THR A 205 -9.14 3.20 25.03
CA THR A 205 -9.07 2.71 23.65
C THR A 205 -10.39 2.13 23.16
N CYS A 206 -11.41 2.07 24.02
CA CYS A 206 -12.69 1.48 23.70
C CYS A 206 -13.51 2.41 22.78
N PRO A 207 -14.14 1.88 21.72
CA PRO A 207 -15.08 2.66 20.93
C PRO A 207 -16.20 3.22 21.81
N SER A 208 -16.60 4.48 21.60
CA SER A 208 -17.62 5.19 22.42
C SER A 208 -18.97 4.47 22.62
N MET A 209 -19.24 3.50 21.76
CA MET A 209 -20.43 2.65 21.78
C MET A 209 -20.29 1.40 22.67
N PHE A 210 -19.12 1.12 23.23
CA PHE A 210 -18.87 0.05 24.20
C PHE A 210 -18.27 0.64 25.48
N ASP A 211 -18.48 -0.04 26.60
CA ASP A 211 -18.01 0.45 27.91
C ASP A 211 -16.51 0.15 28.12
N GLN A 212 -16.01 -0.98 27.63
CA GLN A 212 -14.63 -1.43 27.85
C GLN A 212 -14.18 -2.43 26.78
N VAL A 213 -12.89 -2.42 26.44
CA VAL A 213 -12.24 -3.56 25.77
C VAL A 213 -11.53 -4.39 26.83
N TYR A 214 -11.90 -5.66 26.94
CA TYR A 214 -11.34 -6.57 27.93
C TYR A 214 -10.51 -7.65 27.24
N THR A 215 -9.27 -7.84 27.69
CA THR A 215 -8.36 -8.85 27.15
C THR A 215 -8.04 -9.89 28.22
N ILE A 216 -8.06 -11.16 27.81
CA ILE A 216 -7.75 -12.30 28.66
C ILE A 216 -6.57 -13.02 28.01
N HIS A 217 -5.48 -13.14 28.75
CA HIS A 217 -4.24 -13.77 28.31
C HIS A 217 -3.95 -14.98 29.19
N ALA A 218 -3.49 -16.05 28.56
CA ALA A 218 -3.10 -17.28 29.23
C ALA A 218 -1.64 -17.59 28.86
N ILE A 219 -0.82 -17.95 29.84
CA ILE A 219 0.56 -18.39 29.57
C ILE A 219 0.55 -19.89 29.30
N LYS A 220 1.18 -20.29 28.21
CA LYS A 220 1.41 -21.69 27.88
C LYS A 220 2.88 -21.84 27.48
N TYR A 221 3.65 -22.57 28.30
CA TYR A 221 5.07 -22.89 28.12
C TYR A 221 6.05 -21.71 27.97
N ASP A 222 6.20 -20.84 28.97
CA ASP A 222 7.33 -19.88 29.15
C ASP A 222 7.89 -19.15 27.90
N GLN A 223 7.10 -19.07 26.83
CA GLN A 223 7.39 -18.40 25.58
C GLN A 223 6.12 -17.66 25.19
N CYS A 224 6.22 -16.34 25.13
CA CYS A 224 5.19 -15.50 24.54
C CYS A 224 5.13 -15.79 23.04
N GLU A 225 4.06 -16.45 22.59
CA GLU A 225 3.62 -16.43 21.18
C GLU A 225 2.51 -15.39 20.97
#